data_AF-A0A7Y5KWR7-F1
#
_entry.id   AF-A0A7Y5KWR7-F1
#
_cell.length_a   1.000
_cell.length_b   1.000
_cell.length_c   1.000
_cell.angle_alpha   90.00
_cell.angle_beta   90.00
_cell.angle_gamma   90.00
#
_symmetry.space_group_name_H-M   'P 1'
#
loop_
_entity.id
_entity.type
_entity.pdbx_description
1 polymer ?
#
loop_
_entity_poly.entity_id
_entity_poly.type
_entity_poly.pdbx_seq_one_letter_code
_entity_poly.pdbx_strand_id
1 'polypeptide(L)'
;MTHDGGAANDGHGRYALELRAMIGRPLRAQGAERQVLTATLVQRDGWSDRAAQFVPRDGIAKDRQAAAEAWKRDALLEHASAAEFSRLSLSLLALGAPAELVRRAHEAALDEIRHAHVAFSIASALGGQSFGPGPLPVAQAKVDVDFVALAEASLFDGCVGETIASLHAHTAADHCDIPAIRDALRAIAADEASHASLAYAIVQWAFDTAPPDQRATIATLVTELRERLVVELEARANQAEEPAETKAAWGQLTDRHASIVWQAGVEDVVLPLLDAVVDAQSVNP
;
A
#
# COMPACT_ATOMS: atom_id res chain seq x y z
N MET A 1 21.47 39.20 17.18
CA MET A 1 21.52 38.31 18.35
C MET A 1 20.09 38.10 18.80
N THR A 2 19.47 37.04 18.30
CA THR A 2 18.13 36.62 18.70
C THR A 2 18.17 35.11 18.80
N HIS A 3 17.67 34.63 19.92
CA HIS A 3 17.92 33.33 20.52
C HIS A 3 17.57 32.15 19.61
N ASP A 4 18.57 31.27 19.51
CA ASP A 4 18.46 29.85 19.19
C ASP A 4 17.74 29.15 20.35
N GLY A 5 16.62 28.49 20.04
CA GLY A 5 15.80 27.71 20.95
C GLY A 5 15.56 26.36 20.30
N GLY A 6 16.52 25.47 20.50
CA GLY A 6 16.53 24.13 19.92
C GLY A 6 15.22 23.38 20.19
N ALA A 7 14.58 22.96 19.11
CA ALA A 7 13.53 21.96 19.17
C ALA A 7 14.15 20.67 19.68
N ALA A 8 13.63 20.21 20.82
CA ALA A 8 13.94 18.91 21.38
C ALA A 8 13.62 17.83 20.34
N ASN A 9 14.59 16.95 20.13
CA ASN A 9 14.48 15.73 19.32
C ASN A 9 13.56 14.75 20.06
N ASP A 10 12.26 14.84 19.81
CA ASP A 10 11.28 13.82 20.15
C ASP A 10 11.47 12.65 19.18
N GLY A 11 11.92 11.51 19.69
CA GLY A 11 12.27 10.30 18.93
C GLY A 11 11.12 9.61 18.19
N HIS A 12 10.08 10.34 17.77
CA HIS A 12 8.88 9.85 17.07
C HIS A 12 8.99 9.99 15.53
N GLY A 13 10.13 10.47 15.03
CA GLY A 13 10.26 10.99 13.66
C GLY A 13 10.63 10.02 12.53
N ARG A 14 10.52 8.68 12.68
CA ARG A 14 10.89 7.77 11.58
C ARG A 14 9.73 7.37 10.65
N TYR A 15 8.48 7.41 11.12
CA TYR A 15 7.25 7.14 10.34
C TYR A 15 6.14 8.14 10.68
N ALA A 16 6.47 9.44 10.60
CA ALA A 16 5.47 10.51 10.55
C ALA A 16 4.75 10.55 9.18
N LEU A 17 4.37 9.37 8.69
CA LEU A 17 3.51 9.20 7.53
C LEU A 17 2.07 9.18 8.05
N GLU A 18 1.23 10.04 7.46
CA GLU A 18 -0.20 10.00 7.73
C GLU A 18 -0.73 8.61 7.37
N LEU A 19 -1.13 7.82 8.38
CA LEU A 19 -1.86 6.55 8.23
C LEU A 19 -3.13 6.72 7.37
N ARG A 20 -3.53 7.97 7.11
CA ARG A 20 -4.60 8.46 6.22
C ARG A 20 -4.38 8.12 4.75
N ALA A 21 -3.15 7.92 4.31
CA ALA A 21 -2.80 7.71 2.90
C ALA A 21 -2.13 6.36 2.61
N MET A 22 -2.03 5.44 3.58
CA MET A 22 -1.42 4.13 3.37
C MET A 22 -2.41 3.19 2.69
N ILE A 23 -2.30 3.09 1.37
CA ILE A 23 -2.86 2.01 0.56
C ILE A 23 -1.68 1.38 -0.17
N GLY A 24 -1.52 0.07 0.00
CA GLY A 24 -0.48 -0.74 -0.62
C GLY A 24 0.92 -0.46 -0.10
N ARG A 25 1.92 -0.96 -0.83
CA ARG A 25 3.34 -0.81 -0.51
C ARG A 25 4.09 0.15 -1.46
N PRO A 26 3.96 1.47 -1.28
CA PRO A 26 4.57 2.44 -2.20
C PRO A 26 6.08 2.45 -2.11
N LEU A 27 6.74 2.71 -3.24
CA LEU A 27 8.16 3.02 -3.25
C LEU A 27 8.43 4.37 -2.58
N ARG A 28 9.41 4.41 -1.68
CA ARG A 28 9.76 5.62 -0.93
C ARG A 28 11.21 6.03 -1.16
N ALA A 29 11.44 7.35 -1.17
CA ALA A 29 12.77 7.92 -1.15
C ALA A 29 13.51 7.55 0.13
N GLN A 30 14.83 7.49 0.04
CA GLN A 30 15.69 7.35 1.21
C GLN A 30 15.80 8.68 1.95
N GLY A 31 15.89 8.65 3.29
CA GLY A 31 15.99 9.84 4.14
C GLY A 31 14.85 9.97 5.13
N ALA A 32 14.88 11.02 5.96
CA ALA A 32 13.91 11.20 7.05
C ALA A 32 12.47 11.42 6.56
N GLU A 33 12.31 12.06 5.39
CA GLU A 33 10.99 12.44 4.86
C GLU A 33 10.27 11.31 4.10
N ARG A 34 10.99 10.24 3.69
CA ARG A 34 10.47 9.04 3.01
C ARG A 34 9.32 9.28 2.01
N GLN A 35 9.49 10.31 1.17
CA GLN A 35 8.49 10.71 0.18
C GLN A 35 8.15 9.55 -0.79
N VAL A 36 6.87 9.38 -1.11
CA VAL A 36 6.44 8.42 -2.14
C VAL A 36 7.01 8.84 -3.50
N LEU A 37 7.63 7.88 -4.18
CA LEU A 37 8.24 8.06 -5.49
C LEU A 37 7.40 7.35 -6.55
N THR A 38 6.86 8.12 -7.49
CA THR A 38 6.19 7.59 -8.67
C THR A 38 6.93 8.00 -9.94
N ALA A 39 6.67 7.27 -11.02
CA ALA A 39 7.11 7.70 -12.35
C ALA A 39 6.31 8.95 -12.77
N THR A 40 6.84 9.71 -13.73
CA THR A 40 6.02 10.73 -14.41
C THR A 40 4.97 10.07 -15.29
N LEU A 41 3.75 10.62 -15.33
CA LEU A 41 2.75 10.18 -16.30
C LEU A 41 3.17 10.62 -17.71
N VAL A 42 3.10 9.71 -18.68
CA VAL A 42 3.36 10.01 -20.09
C VAL A 42 2.31 9.38 -21.00
N GLN A 43 2.16 9.94 -22.20
CA GLN A 43 1.40 9.27 -23.27
C GLN A 43 2.27 8.14 -23.83
N ARG A 44 1.81 6.90 -23.67
CA ARG A 44 2.60 5.71 -24.01
C ARG A 44 1.71 4.52 -24.31
N ASP A 45 2.02 3.82 -25.39
CA ASP A 45 1.40 2.54 -25.74
C ASP A 45 2.09 1.36 -25.03
N GLY A 46 1.42 0.20 -24.99
CA GLY A 46 1.95 -1.02 -24.35
C GLY A 46 1.65 -1.13 -22.85
N TRP A 47 1.02 -0.12 -22.24
CA TRP A 47 0.47 -0.17 -20.87
C TRP A 47 -1.06 -0.16 -20.85
N SER A 48 -1.69 0.02 -22.01
CA SER A 48 -3.13 0.21 -22.20
C SER A 48 -3.78 -0.88 -23.07
N ASP A 49 -3.10 -2.01 -23.29
CA ASP A 49 -3.49 -3.04 -24.26
C ASP A 49 -4.89 -3.64 -24.02
N ARG A 50 -5.42 -3.49 -22.79
CA ARG A 50 -6.75 -3.98 -22.40
C ARG A 50 -7.83 -2.89 -22.39
N ALA A 51 -7.51 -1.66 -22.78
CA ALA A 51 -8.43 -0.51 -22.66
C ALA A 51 -9.81 -0.76 -23.30
N ALA A 52 -9.86 -1.46 -24.43
CA ALA A 52 -11.11 -1.79 -25.12
C ALA A 52 -12.09 -2.63 -24.27
N GLN A 53 -11.63 -3.34 -23.23
CA GLN A 53 -12.44 -4.16 -22.34
C GLN A 53 -13.18 -3.33 -21.27
N PHE A 54 -12.72 -2.11 -21.01
CA PHE A 54 -13.19 -1.26 -19.89
C PHE A 54 -14.05 -0.08 -20.36
N VAL A 55 -14.40 -0.01 -21.66
CA VAL A 55 -15.26 1.05 -22.19
C VAL A 55 -16.70 0.83 -21.71
N PRO A 56 -17.35 1.83 -21.11
CA PRO A 56 -18.76 1.72 -20.74
C PRO A 56 -19.66 1.58 -21.95
N ARG A 57 -20.80 0.93 -21.75
CA ARG A 57 -21.95 1.11 -22.64
C ARG A 57 -22.65 2.44 -22.30
N ASP A 58 -23.31 3.05 -23.28
CA ASP A 58 -23.89 4.39 -23.19
C ASP A 58 -24.68 4.65 -21.89
N GLY A 59 -24.53 5.85 -21.31
CA GLY A 59 -25.31 6.33 -20.16
C GLY A 59 -24.55 6.54 -18.84
N ILE A 60 -23.30 6.09 -18.73
CA ILE A 60 -22.43 6.33 -17.55
C ILE A 60 -21.48 7.51 -17.85
N ALA A 61 -21.97 8.75 -17.68
CA ALA A 61 -21.22 9.95 -18.12
C ALA A 61 -20.74 10.88 -16.99
N LYS A 62 -21.33 10.82 -15.79
CA LYS A 62 -20.88 11.67 -14.68
C LYS A 62 -19.49 11.22 -14.20
N ASP A 63 -18.60 12.18 -14.02
CA ASP A 63 -17.28 12.04 -13.40
C ASP A 63 -16.25 11.13 -14.10
N ARG A 64 -16.46 10.78 -15.38
CA ARG A 64 -15.53 9.97 -16.18
C ARG A 64 -14.09 10.51 -16.18
N GLN A 65 -13.91 11.82 -16.31
CA GLN A 65 -12.58 12.43 -16.31
C GLN A 65 -11.92 12.35 -14.93
N ALA A 66 -12.68 12.60 -13.86
CA ALA A 66 -12.17 12.49 -12.49
C ALA A 66 -11.76 11.04 -12.18
N ALA A 67 -12.55 10.07 -12.62
CA ALA A 67 -12.20 8.65 -12.53
C ALA A 67 -10.95 8.31 -13.36
N ALA A 68 -10.79 8.88 -14.55
CA ALA A 68 -9.56 8.72 -15.33
C ALA A 68 -8.33 9.24 -14.58
N GLU A 69 -8.44 10.40 -13.92
CA GLU A 69 -7.34 10.95 -13.10
C GLU A 69 -7.06 10.13 -11.84
N ALA A 70 -8.09 9.53 -11.21
CA ALA A 70 -7.89 8.62 -10.10
C ALA A 70 -7.14 7.35 -10.53
N TRP A 71 -7.61 6.67 -11.58
CA TRP A 71 -6.95 5.47 -12.11
C TRP A 71 -5.53 5.72 -12.62
N LYS A 72 -5.21 6.93 -13.12
CA LYS A 72 -3.81 7.30 -13.45
C LYS A 72 -2.92 7.36 -12.21
N ARG A 73 -3.43 7.91 -11.10
CA ARG A 73 -2.69 7.97 -9.84
C ARG A 73 -2.44 6.57 -9.29
N ASP A 74 -3.48 5.73 -9.27
CA ASP A 74 -3.37 4.34 -8.83
C ASP A 74 -2.37 3.58 -9.70
N ALA A 75 -2.46 3.70 -11.03
CA ALA A 75 -1.53 3.03 -11.96
C ALA A 75 -0.05 3.40 -11.71
N LEU A 76 0.22 4.65 -11.34
CA LEU A 76 1.56 5.11 -11.00
C LEU A 76 2.03 4.60 -9.63
N LEU A 77 1.10 4.42 -8.68
CA LEU A 77 1.38 3.82 -7.38
C LEU A 77 1.66 2.32 -7.51
N GLU A 78 0.88 1.56 -8.27
CA GLU A 78 1.14 0.13 -8.51
C GLU A 78 2.48 -0.08 -9.24
N HIS A 79 2.76 0.77 -10.24
CA HIS A 79 4.05 0.73 -10.93
C HIS A 79 5.23 1.01 -9.98
N ALA A 80 5.03 1.89 -9.00
CA ALA A 80 6.02 2.13 -7.96
C ALA A 80 6.11 0.95 -6.98
N SER A 81 4.98 0.35 -6.60
CA SER A 81 4.92 -0.85 -5.73
C SER A 81 5.70 -2.02 -6.32
N ALA A 82 5.63 -2.24 -7.64
CA ALA A 82 6.45 -3.25 -8.32
C ALA A 82 7.95 -3.09 -8.08
N ALA A 83 8.45 -1.85 -8.05
CA ALA A 83 9.84 -1.56 -7.75
C ALA A 83 10.17 -1.77 -6.26
N GLU A 84 9.22 -1.48 -5.36
CA GLU A 84 9.37 -1.71 -3.93
C GLU A 84 9.38 -3.20 -3.58
N PHE A 85 8.53 -4.03 -4.19
CA PHE A 85 8.61 -5.49 -4.05
C PHE A 85 9.89 -6.07 -4.66
N SER A 86 10.37 -5.49 -5.77
CA SER A 86 11.67 -5.85 -6.32
C SER A 86 12.80 -5.54 -5.33
N ARG A 87 12.75 -4.37 -4.66
CA ARG A 87 13.69 -4.00 -3.60
C ARG A 87 13.60 -4.94 -2.39
N LEU A 88 12.38 -5.28 -1.98
CA LEU A 88 12.11 -6.25 -0.91
C LEU A 88 12.76 -7.60 -1.20
N SER A 89 12.63 -8.11 -2.44
CA SER A 89 13.25 -9.40 -2.81
C SER A 89 14.77 -9.40 -2.61
N LEU A 90 15.43 -8.29 -2.93
CA LEU A 90 16.88 -8.12 -2.72
C LEU A 90 17.22 -8.03 -1.23
N SER A 91 16.42 -7.34 -0.43
CA SER A 91 16.60 -7.27 1.04
C SER A 91 16.45 -8.66 1.68
N LEU A 92 15.44 -9.42 1.29
CA LEU A 92 15.23 -10.79 1.74
C LEU A 92 16.40 -11.70 1.38
N LEU A 93 16.92 -11.62 0.15
CA LEU A 93 18.10 -12.36 -0.28
C LEU A 93 19.34 -11.98 0.54
N ALA A 94 19.57 -10.69 0.75
CA ALA A 94 20.73 -10.19 1.47
C ALA A 94 20.74 -10.61 2.95
N LEU A 95 19.56 -10.74 3.56
CA LEU A 95 19.38 -11.19 4.95
C LEU A 95 19.25 -12.72 5.08
N GLY A 96 19.32 -13.48 3.98
CA GLY A 96 19.27 -14.94 4.00
C GLY A 96 17.88 -15.52 4.28
N ALA A 97 16.82 -14.86 3.81
CA ALA A 97 15.45 -15.32 3.99
C ALA A 97 15.19 -16.69 3.35
N PRO A 98 14.22 -17.47 3.87
CA PRO A 98 13.72 -18.66 3.22
C PRO A 98 13.32 -18.40 1.76
N ALA A 99 13.65 -19.34 0.87
CA ALA A 99 13.39 -19.22 -0.56
C ALA A 99 11.92 -18.92 -0.90
N GLU A 100 11.00 -19.39 -0.04
CA GLU A 100 9.57 -19.16 -0.19
C GLU A 100 9.18 -17.68 -0.01
N LEU A 101 9.78 -16.94 0.94
CA LEU A 101 9.51 -15.51 1.10
C LEU A 101 10.03 -14.71 -0.09
N VAL A 102 11.22 -15.09 -0.60
CA VAL A 102 11.81 -14.47 -1.79
C VAL A 102 10.94 -14.71 -3.03
N ARG A 103 10.47 -15.95 -3.23
CA ARG A 103 9.57 -16.32 -4.33
C ARG A 103 8.29 -15.49 -4.30
N ARG A 104 7.62 -15.42 -3.14
CA ARG A 104 6.39 -14.63 -2.96
C ARG A 104 6.61 -13.13 -3.19
N ALA A 105 7.77 -12.57 -2.80
CA ALA A 105 8.10 -11.17 -3.08
C ALA A 105 8.27 -10.90 -4.59
N HIS A 106 8.84 -11.83 -5.34
CA HIS A 106 8.90 -11.72 -6.81
C HIS A 106 7.53 -11.85 -7.46
N GLU A 107 6.66 -12.72 -6.95
CA GLU A 107 5.29 -12.85 -7.42
C GLU A 107 4.51 -11.56 -7.20
N ALA A 108 4.58 -10.99 -5.99
CA ALA A 108 3.98 -9.69 -5.70
C ALA A 108 4.49 -8.59 -6.66
N ALA A 109 5.79 -8.55 -6.96
CA ALA A 109 6.31 -7.61 -7.95
C ALA A 109 5.71 -7.78 -9.36
N LEU A 110 5.43 -9.02 -9.77
CA LEU A 110 4.76 -9.31 -11.06
C LEU A 110 3.28 -8.96 -11.02
N ASP A 111 2.63 -9.18 -9.88
CA ASP A 111 1.24 -8.80 -9.65
C ASP A 111 1.07 -7.28 -9.75
N GLU A 112 1.99 -6.51 -9.18
CA GLU A 112 1.93 -5.04 -9.24
C GLU A 112 2.18 -4.47 -10.64
N ILE A 113 3.01 -5.14 -11.44
CA ILE A 113 3.11 -4.80 -12.87
C ILE A 113 1.76 -5.03 -13.55
N ARG A 114 1.10 -6.16 -13.27
CA ARG A 114 -0.23 -6.46 -13.82
C ARG A 114 -1.28 -5.45 -13.31
N HIS A 115 -1.26 -5.06 -12.05
CA HIS A 115 -2.16 -4.06 -11.46
C HIS A 115 -1.99 -2.70 -12.16
N ALA A 116 -0.75 -2.25 -12.34
CA ALA A 116 -0.43 -1.04 -13.08
C ALA A 116 -0.96 -1.09 -14.53
N HIS A 117 -0.78 -2.21 -15.24
CA HIS A 117 -1.34 -2.39 -16.60
C HIS A 117 -2.86 -2.32 -16.63
N VAL A 118 -3.54 -2.92 -15.66
CA VAL A 118 -5.01 -2.86 -15.52
C VAL A 118 -5.44 -1.43 -15.28
N ALA A 119 -4.82 -0.74 -14.32
CA ALA A 119 -5.15 0.63 -13.95
C ALA A 119 -4.89 1.61 -15.12
N PHE A 120 -3.76 1.49 -15.84
CA PHE A 120 -3.50 2.28 -17.05
C PHE A 120 -4.48 1.97 -18.18
N SER A 121 -4.89 0.71 -18.34
CA SER A 121 -5.90 0.33 -19.34
C SER A 121 -7.26 0.95 -19.03
N ILE A 122 -7.69 0.96 -17.76
CA ILE A 122 -8.92 1.64 -17.32
C ILE A 122 -8.78 3.15 -17.55
N ALA A 123 -7.73 3.78 -17.02
CA ALA A 123 -7.45 5.20 -17.22
C ALA A 123 -7.46 5.62 -18.69
N SER A 124 -6.89 4.79 -19.58
CA SER A 124 -6.85 5.05 -21.01
C SER A 124 -8.22 4.92 -21.67
N ALA A 125 -9.01 3.92 -21.29
CA ALA A 125 -10.39 3.76 -21.74
C ALA A 125 -11.24 4.96 -21.33
N LEU A 126 -11.05 5.46 -20.11
CA LEU A 126 -11.77 6.62 -19.59
C LEU A 126 -11.29 7.94 -20.20
N GLY A 127 -9.99 8.13 -20.35
CA GLY A 127 -9.40 9.38 -20.86
C GLY A 127 -9.33 9.49 -22.38
N GLY A 128 -9.66 8.42 -23.12
CA GLY A 128 -9.70 8.41 -24.59
C GLY A 128 -8.33 8.48 -25.27
N GLN A 129 -7.25 8.16 -24.55
CA GLN A 129 -5.88 8.16 -25.05
C GLN A 129 -5.03 7.17 -24.24
N SER A 130 -3.93 6.66 -24.81
CA SER A 130 -3.02 5.73 -24.12
C SER A 130 -2.16 6.44 -23.07
N PHE A 131 -2.17 5.96 -21.83
CA PHE A 131 -1.29 6.41 -20.75
C PHE A 131 -0.34 5.29 -20.32
N GLY A 132 0.82 5.68 -19.81
CA GLY A 132 1.75 4.78 -19.15
C GLY A 132 2.76 5.52 -18.28
N PRO A 133 3.65 4.77 -17.61
CA PRO A 133 4.69 5.34 -16.77
C PRO A 133 5.89 5.80 -17.62
N GLY A 134 6.44 6.95 -17.23
CA GLY A 134 7.76 7.41 -17.64
C GLY A 134 8.87 6.69 -16.87
N PRO A 135 10.11 7.19 -16.93
CA PRO A 135 11.19 6.66 -16.10
C PRO A 135 10.87 6.83 -14.61
N LEU A 136 10.99 5.74 -13.85
CA LEU A 136 10.94 5.80 -12.39
C LEU A 136 12.20 6.52 -11.89
N PRO A 137 12.11 7.46 -10.94
CA PRO A 137 13.26 8.26 -10.48
C PRO A 137 14.30 7.46 -9.65
N VAL A 138 14.35 6.13 -9.77
CA VAL A 138 15.05 5.24 -8.85
C VAL A 138 16.26 4.58 -9.49
N ALA A 139 17.33 5.36 -9.61
CA ALA A 139 18.67 4.83 -9.92
C ALA A 139 19.55 4.61 -8.68
N GLN A 140 19.04 4.91 -7.46
CA GLN A 140 19.88 5.00 -6.25
C GLN A 140 19.28 4.33 -5.00
N ALA A 141 18.18 3.57 -5.10
CA ALA A 141 17.61 2.91 -3.94
C ALA A 141 18.59 1.86 -3.38
N LYS A 142 18.99 2.04 -2.11
CA LYS A 142 19.79 1.06 -1.39
C LYS A 142 18.88 -0.10 -0.97
N VAL A 143 19.43 -1.31 -1.06
CA VAL A 143 18.85 -2.50 -0.47
C VAL A 143 19.12 -2.43 1.03
N ASP A 144 18.06 -2.40 1.83
CA ASP A 144 18.19 -2.42 3.29
C ASP A 144 18.58 -3.84 3.71
N VAL A 145 19.68 -3.95 4.46
CA VAL A 145 20.26 -5.22 4.93
C VAL A 145 20.18 -5.34 6.45
N ASP A 146 19.14 -4.77 7.03
CA ASP A 146 18.89 -4.69 8.47
C ASP A 146 17.50 -5.26 8.79
N PHE A 147 17.41 -6.16 9.78
CA PHE A 147 16.13 -6.79 10.12
C PHE A 147 15.13 -5.79 10.69
N VAL A 148 15.61 -4.78 11.44
CA VAL A 148 14.73 -3.75 11.99
C VAL A 148 14.09 -2.95 10.86
N ALA A 149 14.89 -2.42 9.93
CA ALA A 149 14.37 -1.70 8.77
C ALA A 149 13.41 -2.54 7.91
N LEU A 150 13.72 -3.82 7.69
CA LEU A 150 12.85 -4.74 6.95
C LEU A 150 11.51 -4.98 7.65
N ALA A 151 11.54 -5.26 8.96
CA ALA A 151 10.35 -5.51 9.76
C ALA A 151 9.48 -4.26 9.83
N GLU A 152 10.09 -3.10 10.03
CA GLU A 152 9.42 -1.81 10.08
C GLU A 152 8.68 -1.51 8.75
N ALA A 153 9.37 -1.59 7.61
CA ALA A 153 8.73 -1.39 6.30
C ALA A 153 7.62 -2.43 6.04
N SER A 154 7.84 -3.68 6.46
CA SER A 154 6.84 -4.75 6.30
C SER A 154 5.64 -4.55 7.21
N LEU A 155 5.79 -3.97 8.40
CA LEU A 155 4.68 -3.63 9.28
C LEU A 155 3.82 -2.49 8.70
N PHE A 156 4.43 -1.37 8.35
CA PHE A 156 3.69 -0.18 7.91
C PHE A 156 3.13 -0.33 6.49
N ASP A 157 4.00 -0.56 5.52
CA ASP A 157 3.59 -0.56 4.11
C ASP A 157 3.00 -1.94 3.72
N GLY A 158 3.45 -3.03 4.36
CA GLY A 158 2.96 -4.38 4.10
C GLY A 158 1.71 -4.76 4.90
N CYS A 159 1.85 -4.95 6.22
CA CYS A 159 0.78 -5.46 7.06
C CYS A 159 -0.41 -4.51 7.12
N VAL A 160 -0.18 -3.20 7.29
CA VAL A 160 -1.26 -2.20 7.27
C VAL A 160 -1.64 -1.88 5.83
N GLY A 161 -0.70 -1.40 5.03
CA GLY A 161 -0.95 -0.90 3.67
C GLY A 161 -1.67 -1.90 2.76
N GLU A 162 -1.17 -3.14 2.66
CA GLU A 162 -1.75 -4.16 1.77
C GLU A 162 -3.07 -4.72 2.30
N THR A 163 -3.23 -4.82 3.62
CA THR A 163 -4.53 -5.24 4.21
C THR A 163 -5.61 -4.22 3.86
N ILE A 164 -5.30 -2.92 4.01
CA ILE A 164 -6.23 -1.86 3.64
C ILE A 164 -6.46 -1.84 2.12
N ALA A 165 -5.43 -2.05 1.30
CA ALA A 165 -5.56 -2.12 -0.15
C ALA A 165 -6.50 -3.26 -0.60
N SER A 166 -6.35 -4.44 -0.02
CA SER A 166 -7.22 -5.59 -0.28
C SER A 166 -8.68 -5.27 0.03
N LEU A 167 -8.96 -4.74 1.22
CA LEU A 167 -10.33 -4.39 1.64
C LEU A 167 -10.91 -3.24 0.81
N HIS A 168 -10.07 -2.27 0.43
CA HIS A 168 -10.45 -1.17 -0.45
C HIS A 168 -10.87 -1.72 -1.82
N ALA A 169 -10.02 -2.52 -2.47
CA ALA A 169 -10.31 -3.10 -3.78
C ALA A 169 -11.56 -3.99 -3.75
N HIS A 170 -11.75 -4.77 -2.68
CA HIS A 170 -12.95 -5.58 -2.48
C HIS A 170 -14.21 -4.72 -2.40
N THR A 171 -14.19 -3.69 -1.55
CA THR A 171 -15.33 -2.77 -1.37
C THR A 171 -15.61 -1.98 -2.64
N ALA A 172 -14.57 -1.54 -3.35
CA ALA A 172 -14.69 -0.87 -4.63
C ALA A 172 -15.36 -1.77 -5.68
N ALA A 173 -15.02 -3.06 -5.70
CA ALA A 173 -15.62 -4.04 -6.59
C ALA A 173 -17.12 -4.21 -6.32
N ASP A 174 -17.53 -4.30 -5.05
CA ASP A 174 -18.93 -4.48 -4.66
C ASP A 174 -19.82 -3.29 -5.04
N HIS A 175 -19.23 -2.10 -5.11
CA HIS A 175 -19.92 -0.87 -5.52
C HIS A 175 -19.69 -0.50 -7.00
N CYS A 176 -18.99 -1.34 -7.76
CA CYS A 176 -18.67 -1.09 -9.17
C CYS A 176 -19.74 -1.67 -10.11
N ASP A 177 -20.36 -0.77 -10.88
CA ASP A 177 -21.39 -1.12 -11.86
C ASP A 177 -20.81 -1.75 -13.15
N ILE A 178 -19.52 -1.54 -13.44
CA ILE A 178 -18.87 -2.00 -14.67
C ILE A 178 -18.26 -3.40 -14.45
N PRO A 179 -18.79 -4.48 -15.09
CA PRO A 179 -18.37 -5.85 -14.80
C PRO A 179 -16.86 -6.09 -14.97
N ALA A 180 -16.26 -5.57 -16.05
CA ALA A 180 -14.85 -5.75 -16.30
C ALA A 180 -13.95 -5.10 -15.22
N ILE A 181 -14.35 -3.92 -14.71
CA ILE A 181 -13.62 -3.24 -13.62
C ILE A 181 -13.82 -3.99 -12.31
N ARG A 182 -15.05 -4.43 -12.01
CA ARG A 182 -15.36 -5.23 -10.83
C ARG A 182 -14.54 -6.53 -10.79
N ASP A 183 -14.47 -7.25 -11.89
CA ASP A 183 -13.72 -8.51 -11.96
C ASP A 183 -12.21 -8.26 -11.78
N ALA A 184 -11.69 -7.16 -12.34
CA ALA A 184 -10.31 -6.74 -12.14
C ALA A 184 -10.02 -6.37 -10.67
N LEU A 185 -10.89 -5.59 -10.02
CA LEU A 185 -10.76 -5.22 -8.61
C LEU A 185 -10.82 -6.43 -7.67
N ARG A 186 -11.64 -7.44 -7.99
CA ARG A 186 -11.68 -8.70 -7.22
C ARG A 186 -10.38 -9.50 -7.31
N ALA A 187 -9.76 -9.52 -8.50
CA ALA A 187 -8.45 -10.13 -8.67
C ALA A 187 -7.40 -9.38 -7.84
N ILE A 188 -7.32 -8.05 -8.00
CA ILE A 188 -6.42 -7.18 -7.22
C ILE A 188 -6.62 -7.42 -5.72
N ALA A 189 -7.85 -7.42 -5.22
CA ALA A 189 -8.13 -7.65 -3.80
C ALA A 189 -7.57 -8.99 -3.26
N ALA A 190 -7.60 -10.05 -4.06
CA ALA A 190 -7.06 -11.36 -3.68
C ALA A 190 -5.52 -11.38 -3.70
N ASP A 191 -4.92 -10.67 -4.65
CA ASP A 191 -3.48 -10.50 -4.75
C ASP A 191 -2.96 -9.67 -3.56
N GLU A 192 -3.62 -8.55 -3.24
CA GLU A 192 -3.28 -7.72 -2.06
C GLU A 192 -3.43 -8.46 -0.73
N ALA A 193 -4.41 -9.36 -0.60
CA ALA A 193 -4.51 -10.22 0.58
C ALA A 193 -3.28 -11.15 0.70
N SER A 194 -2.77 -11.63 -0.42
CA SER A 194 -1.56 -12.47 -0.48
C SER A 194 -0.30 -11.67 -0.16
N HIS A 195 -0.25 -10.39 -0.57
CA HIS A 195 0.81 -9.43 -0.24
C HIS A 195 0.82 -9.09 1.26
N ALA A 196 -0.35 -8.81 1.85
CA ALA A 196 -0.51 -8.60 3.29
C ALA A 196 -0.01 -9.83 4.07
N SER A 197 -0.46 -11.03 3.69
CA SER A 197 0.00 -12.28 4.28
C SER A 197 1.53 -12.47 4.19
N LEU A 198 2.14 -12.05 3.08
CA LEU A 198 3.60 -12.10 2.92
C LEU A 198 4.28 -11.16 3.92
N ALA A 199 3.76 -9.96 4.11
CA ALA A 199 4.29 -9.00 5.06
C ALA A 199 4.29 -9.52 6.50
N TYR A 200 3.17 -10.11 6.96
CA TYR A 200 3.12 -10.73 8.29
C TYR A 200 4.15 -11.87 8.44
N ALA A 201 4.29 -12.71 7.41
CA ALA A 201 5.29 -13.79 7.42
C ALA A 201 6.73 -13.27 7.48
N ILE A 202 7.02 -12.15 6.81
CA ILE A 202 8.32 -11.49 6.86
C ILE A 202 8.60 -10.92 8.26
N VAL A 203 7.62 -10.26 8.88
CA VAL A 203 7.76 -9.71 10.25
C VAL A 203 8.06 -10.84 11.24
N GLN A 204 7.32 -11.95 11.17
CA GLN A 204 7.56 -13.11 12.02
C GLN A 204 8.95 -13.70 11.80
N TRP A 205 9.33 -13.94 10.55
CA TRP A 205 10.66 -14.46 10.22
C TRP A 205 11.79 -13.54 10.69
N ALA A 206 11.63 -12.23 10.52
CA ALA A 206 12.60 -11.24 10.97
C ALA A 206 12.74 -11.28 12.49
N PHE A 207 11.64 -11.36 13.24
CA PHE A 207 11.68 -11.50 14.69
C PHE A 207 12.42 -12.77 15.15
N ASP A 208 12.09 -13.91 14.54
CA ASP A 208 12.67 -15.22 14.91
C ASP A 208 14.17 -15.30 14.62
N THR A 209 14.63 -14.61 13.56
CA THR A 209 16.01 -14.72 13.05
C THR A 209 16.92 -13.59 13.54
N ALA A 210 16.35 -12.42 13.86
CA ALA A 210 17.14 -11.24 14.21
C ALA A 210 18.00 -11.45 15.48
N PRO A 211 19.15 -10.77 15.57
CA PRO A 211 19.93 -10.65 16.80
C PRO A 211 19.06 -10.12 17.97
N PRO A 212 19.38 -10.47 19.24
CA PRO A 212 18.52 -10.14 20.39
C PRO A 212 18.18 -8.65 20.56
N ASP A 213 19.11 -7.76 20.27
CA ASP A 213 18.92 -6.30 20.33
C ASP A 213 17.97 -5.80 19.23
N GLN A 214 18.09 -6.34 18.02
CA GLN A 214 17.17 -6.05 16.91
C GLN A 214 15.80 -6.66 17.15
N ARG A 215 15.72 -7.87 17.70
CA ARG A 215 14.47 -8.52 18.08
C ARG A 215 13.67 -7.69 19.09
N ALA A 216 14.33 -7.20 20.15
CA ALA A 216 13.71 -6.29 21.11
C ALA A 216 13.18 -5.02 20.43
N THR A 217 13.96 -4.46 19.50
CA THR A 217 13.55 -3.29 18.71
C THR A 217 12.31 -3.59 17.84
N ILE A 218 12.26 -4.76 17.20
CA ILE A 218 11.10 -5.19 16.39
C ILE A 218 9.84 -5.31 17.27
N ALA A 219 9.95 -5.90 18.47
CA ALA A 219 8.83 -5.99 19.41
C ALA A 219 8.29 -4.60 19.80
N THR A 220 9.20 -3.65 20.08
CA THR A 220 8.84 -2.25 20.33
C THR A 220 8.10 -1.64 19.14
N LEU A 221 8.59 -1.83 17.90
CA LEU A 221 7.92 -1.33 16.70
C LEU A 221 6.49 -1.86 16.53
N VAL A 222 6.25 -3.14 16.81
CA VAL A 222 4.89 -3.72 16.77
C VAL A 222 3.97 -3.05 17.79
N THR A 223 4.47 -2.86 19.01
CA THR A 223 3.71 -2.23 20.11
C THR A 223 3.39 -0.77 19.78
N GLU A 224 4.39 -0.01 19.32
CA GLU A 224 4.23 1.40 18.94
C GLU A 224 3.26 1.57 17.76
N LEU A 225 3.35 0.69 16.74
CA LEU A 225 2.41 0.71 15.62
C LEU A 225 0.98 0.46 16.10
N ARG A 226 0.78 -0.56 16.95
CA ARG A 226 -0.53 -0.88 17.52
C ARG A 226 -1.13 0.32 18.27
N GLU A 227 -0.37 0.93 19.17
CA GLU A 227 -0.82 2.11 19.93
C GLU A 227 -1.20 3.27 19.00
N ARG A 228 -0.39 3.54 17.98
CA ARG A 228 -0.69 4.56 16.98
C ARG A 228 -1.97 4.28 16.19
N LEU A 229 -2.20 3.04 15.80
CA LEU A 229 -3.41 2.64 15.06
C LEU A 229 -4.67 2.85 15.92
N VAL A 230 -4.61 2.55 17.21
CA VAL A 230 -5.71 2.81 18.15
C VAL A 230 -6.01 4.31 18.24
N VAL A 231 -4.98 5.15 18.41
CA VAL A 231 -5.16 6.61 18.46
C VAL A 231 -5.77 7.16 17.17
N GLU A 232 -5.30 6.68 16.01
CA GLU A 232 -5.85 7.12 14.72
C GLU A 232 -7.29 6.63 14.51
N LEU A 233 -7.63 5.42 14.94
CA LEU A 233 -8.99 4.87 14.90
C LEU A 233 -9.96 5.75 15.70
N GLU A 234 -9.59 6.11 16.93
CA GLU A 234 -10.35 7.02 17.79
C GLU A 234 -10.48 8.42 17.16
N ALA A 235 -9.40 8.95 16.58
CA ALA A 235 -9.41 10.25 15.93
C ALA A 235 -10.38 10.30 14.74
N ARG A 236 -10.50 9.22 13.97
CA ARG A 236 -11.43 9.14 12.83
C ARG A 236 -12.87 8.92 13.24
N ALA A 237 -13.12 8.16 14.31
CA ALA A 237 -14.47 7.97 14.85
C ALA A 237 -15.11 9.31 15.31
N ASN A 238 -14.29 10.29 15.68
CA ASN A 238 -14.71 11.59 16.20
C ASN A 238 -14.92 12.69 15.13
N GLN A 239 -14.69 12.42 13.84
CA GLN A 239 -14.88 13.42 12.77
C GLN A 239 -16.32 13.38 12.22
N ALA A 240 -16.97 14.56 12.11
CA ALA A 240 -18.38 14.70 11.71
C ALA A 240 -18.62 14.39 10.22
N GLU A 241 -19.77 13.79 9.92
CA GLU A 241 -20.14 13.29 8.59
C GLU A 241 -20.66 14.39 7.63
N GLU A 242 -20.01 14.55 6.48
CA GLU A 242 -20.60 15.20 5.30
C GLU A 242 -21.40 14.16 4.48
N PRO A 243 -22.51 14.55 3.82
CA PRO A 243 -23.28 13.64 2.98
C PRO A 243 -22.55 13.35 1.67
N ALA A 244 -22.38 12.07 1.33
CA ALA A 244 -21.79 11.67 0.04
C ALA A 244 -22.88 11.30 -0.99
N GLU A 245 -23.05 12.13 -2.03
CA GLU A 245 -23.38 11.68 -3.39
C GLU A 245 -22.03 11.42 -4.11
N THR A 246 -21.78 10.45 -5.00
CA THR A 246 -22.58 9.49 -5.78
C THR A 246 -21.71 8.23 -5.96
N LYS A 247 -22.35 7.09 -6.23
CA LYS A 247 -21.78 5.76 -6.54
C LYS A 247 -20.38 5.69 -7.19
N ALA A 248 -19.61 4.71 -6.75
CA ALA A 248 -18.35 4.21 -7.31
C ALA A 248 -18.49 3.52 -8.69
N ALA A 249 -19.25 4.11 -9.62
CA ALA A 249 -19.53 3.49 -10.93
C ALA A 249 -18.24 3.05 -11.66
N TRP A 250 -17.14 3.78 -11.42
CA TRP A 250 -15.82 3.56 -12.00
C TRP A 250 -14.86 2.74 -11.14
N GLY A 251 -15.33 2.10 -10.07
CA GLY A 251 -14.49 1.28 -9.19
C GLY A 251 -13.59 2.11 -8.27
N GLN A 252 -13.98 3.34 -7.94
CA GLN A 252 -13.26 4.25 -7.07
C GLN A 252 -14.14 4.56 -5.85
N LEU A 253 -13.63 4.33 -4.64
CA LEU A 253 -14.35 4.68 -3.42
C LEU A 253 -14.37 6.19 -3.21
N THR A 254 -15.44 6.67 -2.57
CA THR A 254 -15.45 8.02 -2.01
C THR A 254 -14.57 8.06 -0.76
N ASP A 255 -14.06 9.24 -0.38
CA ASP A 255 -13.25 9.42 0.83
C ASP A 255 -13.93 8.85 2.08
N ARG A 256 -15.27 8.97 2.16
CA ARG A 256 -16.08 8.37 3.24
C ARG A 256 -15.99 6.84 3.24
N HIS A 257 -16.25 6.19 2.11
CA HIS A 257 -16.18 4.72 2.05
C HIS A 257 -14.75 4.23 2.28
N ALA A 258 -13.74 4.91 1.74
CA ALA A 258 -12.34 4.61 2.02
C ALA A 258 -12.01 4.74 3.52
N SER A 259 -12.55 5.75 4.21
CA SER A 259 -12.38 5.91 5.66
C SER A 259 -13.05 4.79 6.46
N ILE A 260 -14.28 4.41 6.10
CA ILE A 260 -15.00 3.28 6.74
C ILE A 260 -14.23 1.97 6.55
N VAL A 261 -13.77 1.70 5.34
CA VAL A 261 -12.96 0.50 5.03
C VAL A 261 -11.67 0.51 5.83
N TRP A 262 -11.02 1.66 5.96
CA TRP A 262 -9.81 1.78 6.78
C TRP A 262 -10.10 1.48 8.25
N GLN A 263 -11.17 2.05 8.82
CA GLN A 263 -11.54 1.84 10.22
C GLN A 263 -11.81 0.35 10.50
N ALA A 264 -12.68 -0.27 9.69
CA ALA A 264 -13.00 -1.68 9.80
C ALA A 264 -11.75 -2.57 9.59
N GLY A 265 -10.91 -2.25 8.59
CA GLY A 265 -9.69 -3.01 8.34
C GLY A 265 -8.69 -2.94 9.48
N VAL A 266 -8.55 -1.76 10.12
CA VAL A 266 -7.68 -1.62 11.29
C VAL A 266 -8.24 -2.37 12.49
N GLU A 267 -9.53 -2.17 12.80
CA GLU A 267 -10.20 -2.75 13.96
C GLU A 267 -10.34 -4.27 13.89
N ASP A 268 -10.82 -4.78 12.75
CA ASP A 268 -11.23 -6.18 12.61
C ASP A 268 -10.10 -7.09 12.11
N VAL A 269 -9.05 -6.53 11.49
CA VAL A 269 -8.00 -7.33 10.84
C VAL A 269 -6.61 -6.99 11.36
N VAL A 270 -6.17 -5.74 11.20
CA VAL A 270 -4.77 -5.36 11.49
C VAL A 270 -4.47 -5.48 12.99
N LEU A 271 -5.28 -4.88 13.87
CA LEU A 271 -5.03 -4.93 15.31
C LEU A 271 -5.01 -6.37 15.85
N PRO A 272 -6.00 -7.24 15.55
CA PRO A 272 -5.94 -8.65 15.97
C PRO A 272 -4.72 -9.42 15.47
N LEU A 273 -4.27 -9.16 14.23
CA LEU A 273 -3.08 -9.83 13.69
C LEU A 273 -1.78 -9.31 14.31
N LEU A 274 -1.69 -8.02 14.61
CA LEU A 274 -0.57 -7.48 15.38
C LEU A 274 -0.54 -8.05 16.81
N ASP A 275 -1.70 -8.22 17.45
CA ASP A 275 -1.81 -8.85 18.77
C ASP A 275 -1.30 -10.30 18.74
N ALA A 276 -1.69 -11.07 17.71
CA ALA A 276 -1.18 -12.42 17.52
C ALA A 276 0.34 -12.47 17.32
N VAL A 277 0.92 -11.47 16.64
CA VAL A 277 2.38 -11.33 16.51
C VAL A 277 3.01 -11.04 17.88
N VAL A 278 2.46 -10.11 18.67
CA VAL A 278 2.98 -9.82 20.04
C VAL A 278 2.91 -11.04 20.95
N ASP A 279 1.80 -11.77 20.91
CA ASP A 279 1.61 -12.97 21.72
C ASP A 279 2.60 -14.08 21.34
N ALA A 280 2.82 -14.31 20.04
CA ALA A 280 3.80 -15.28 19.55
C ALA A 280 5.24 -14.93 19.99
N GLN A 281 5.57 -13.63 20.02
CA GLN A 281 6.85 -13.12 20.51
C GLN A 281 7.04 -13.32 22.02
N SER A 282 5.95 -13.28 22.79
CA SER A 282 5.96 -13.44 24.25
C SER A 282 6.14 -14.89 24.71
N VAL A 283 5.86 -15.86 23.84
CA VAL A 283 5.93 -17.31 24.14
C VAL A 283 7.31 -17.92 23.79
N ASN A 284 8.12 -17.25 22.95
CA ASN A 284 9.47 -17.68 22.54
C ASN A 284 10.56 -16.73 23.09
N PRO A 285 10.92 -16.81 24.39
CA PRO A 285 12.02 -16.06 24.97
C PRO A 285 13.41 -16.49 24.45
#